data_AF-A0A4D4KJ77-F1
#
_entry.id   AF-A0A4D4KJ77-F1
#
_cell.length_a   1.000
_cell.length_b   1.000
_cell.length_c   1.000
_cell.angle_alpha   90.00
_cell.angle_beta   90.00
_cell.angle_gamma   90.00
#
_symmetry.space_group_name_H-M   'P 1'
#
loop_
_entity.id
_entity.type
_entity.pdbx_description
1 polymer ?
#
loop_
_entity_poly.entity_id
_entity_poly.type
_entity_poly.pdbx_seq_one_letter_code
_entity_poly.pdbx_strand_id
1 'polypeptide(L)'
;MHAAGYGALLLACLPVGKAVVFVLLHQALFGLHLGMAFAPNHKGMEMPGPVGERWGHLRRQVLTSRNVRGGLVTDWLLGGLNYQIEHHLFPNMPRCHLRLVQPLVREYCRGLELPYAEAGLLDSYRQGLRHMHTVGGAARSE
;
A
#
# COMPACT_ATOMS: atom_id res chain seq x y z
N MET A 1 -25.93 1.55 -9.19
CA MET A 1 -26.55 2.68 -8.45
C MET A 1 -25.57 3.81 -8.19
N HIS A 2 -24.39 3.58 -7.58
CA HIS A 2 -23.42 4.65 -7.26
C HIS A 2 -22.90 5.46 -8.47
N ALA A 3 -22.51 4.80 -9.57
CA ALA A 3 -22.00 5.49 -10.75
C ALA A 3 -23.07 6.37 -11.42
N ALA A 4 -24.31 5.87 -11.52
CA ALA A 4 -25.44 6.62 -12.07
C ALA A 4 -25.80 7.84 -11.19
N GLY A 5 -25.82 7.66 -9.85
CA GLY A 5 -26.06 8.77 -8.92
C GLY A 5 -24.96 9.83 -8.97
N TYR A 6 -23.69 9.41 -9.04
CA TYR A 6 -22.55 10.31 -9.19
C TYR A 6 -22.63 11.11 -10.50
N GLY A 7 -22.95 10.45 -11.62
CA GLY A 7 -23.13 11.12 -12.91
C GLY A 7 -24.31 12.10 -12.90
N ALA A 8 -25.45 11.72 -12.33
CA ALA A 8 -26.63 12.57 -12.21
C ALA A 8 -26.35 13.82 -11.37
N LEU A 9 -25.66 13.67 -10.23
CA LEU A 9 -25.27 14.79 -9.39
C LEU A 9 -24.38 15.78 -10.13
N LEU A 10 -23.37 15.29 -10.86
CA LEU A 10 -22.46 16.15 -11.62
C LEU A 10 -23.19 16.93 -12.72
N LEU A 11 -24.08 16.28 -13.45
CA LEU A 11 -24.85 16.92 -14.53
C LEU A 11 -25.91 17.90 -13.98
N ALA A 12 -26.40 17.68 -12.76
CA ALA A 12 -27.30 18.62 -12.08
C ALA A 12 -26.57 19.87 -11.57
N CYS A 13 -25.29 19.74 -11.18
CA CYS A 13 -24.51 20.84 -10.60
C CYS A 13 -23.59 21.57 -11.60
N LEU A 14 -23.22 20.94 -12.72
CA LEU A 14 -22.21 21.45 -13.65
C LEU A 14 -22.67 21.34 -15.12
N PRO A 15 -22.33 22.33 -15.96
CA PRO A 15 -22.38 22.16 -17.41
C PRO A 15 -21.58 20.93 -17.86
N VAL A 16 -22.06 20.24 -18.90
CA VAL A 16 -21.50 18.96 -19.38
C VAL A 16 -19.97 18.99 -19.54
N GLY A 17 -19.42 20.04 -20.17
CA GLY A 17 -17.97 20.17 -20.35
C GLY A 17 -17.19 20.21 -19.02
N LYS A 18 -17.70 20.95 -18.02
CA LYS A 18 -17.09 21.02 -16.68
C LYS A 18 -17.25 19.71 -15.93
N ALA A 19 -18.39 19.03 -16.08
CA ALA A 19 -18.61 17.71 -15.50
C ALA A 19 -17.60 16.68 -16.03
N VAL A 20 -17.34 16.65 -17.35
CA VAL A 20 -16.34 15.76 -17.96
C VAL A 20 -14.94 16.05 -17.41
N VAL A 21 -14.50 17.31 -17.42
CA VAL A 21 -13.20 17.71 -16.88
C VAL A 21 -13.07 17.33 -15.40
N PHE A 22 -14.12 17.56 -14.62
CA PHE A 22 -14.16 17.18 -13.21
C PHE A 22 -13.97 15.67 -13.02
N VAL A 23 -14.67 14.83 -13.80
CA VAL A 23 -14.52 13.38 -13.72
C VAL A 23 -13.09 12.95 -14.04
N LEU A 24 -12.50 13.49 -15.10
CA LEU A 24 -11.13 13.15 -15.49
C LEU A 24 -10.11 13.51 -14.40
N LEU A 25 -10.20 14.73 -13.85
CA LEU A 25 -9.33 15.17 -12.76
C LEU A 25 -9.55 14.36 -11.49
N HIS A 26 -10.80 14.12 -11.12
CA HIS A 26 -11.15 13.33 -9.94
C HIS A 26 -10.59 11.91 -10.06
N GLN A 27 -10.77 11.24 -11.21
CA GLN A 27 -10.23 9.89 -11.43
C GLN A 27 -8.71 9.86 -11.47
N ALA A 28 -8.06 10.85 -12.11
CA ALA A 28 -6.61 10.94 -12.16
C ALA A 28 -6.00 11.13 -10.77
N LEU A 29 -6.56 12.06 -9.97
CA LEU A 29 -6.11 12.31 -8.60
C LEU A 29 -6.40 11.13 -7.68
N PHE A 30 -7.56 10.49 -7.83
CA PHE A 30 -7.90 9.29 -7.07
C PHE A 30 -6.96 8.13 -7.38
N GLY A 31 -6.68 7.88 -8.66
CA GLY A 31 -5.72 6.85 -9.09
C GLY A 31 -4.30 7.13 -8.56
N LEU A 32 -3.86 8.38 -8.64
CA LEU A 32 -2.58 8.81 -8.07
C LEU A 32 -2.53 8.58 -6.56
N HIS A 33 -3.57 8.97 -5.83
CA HIS A 33 -3.68 8.77 -4.39
C HIS A 33 -3.65 7.28 -4.00
N LEU A 34 -4.42 6.42 -4.69
CA LEU A 34 -4.36 4.98 -4.46
C LEU A 34 -2.96 4.42 -4.74
N GLY A 35 -2.35 4.80 -5.85
CA GLY A 35 -0.98 4.39 -6.19
C GLY A 35 0.03 4.82 -5.12
N MET A 36 -0.14 6.01 -4.56
CA MET A 36 0.67 6.50 -3.44
C MET A 36 0.41 5.73 -2.15
N ALA A 37 -0.84 5.39 -1.82
CA ALA A 37 -1.14 4.65 -0.60
C ALA A 37 -0.63 3.19 -0.62
N PHE A 38 -0.65 2.54 -1.78
CA PHE A 38 -0.23 1.15 -1.95
C PHE A 38 1.30 1.00 -2.04
N ALA A 39 1.97 1.90 -2.77
CA ALA A 39 3.41 1.82 -3.02
C ALA A 39 4.29 1.56 -1.78
N PRO A 40 4.13 2.27 -0.65
CA PRO A 40 5.07 2.17 0.46
C PRO A 40 4.95 0.86 1.25
N ASN A 41 3.92 0.05 1.02
CA ASN A 41 3.61 -1.11 1.84
C ASN A 41 4.05 -2.45 1.23
N HIS A 42 4.38 -2.53 -0.07
CA HIS A 42 4.75 -3.81 -0.70
C HIS A 42 5.72 -3.71 -1.89
N LYS A 43 6.19 -2.51 -2.28
CA LYS A 43 7.20 -2.40 -3.35
C LYS A 43 8.60 -2.74 -2.84
N GLY A 44 9.38 -3.49 -3.61
CA GLY A 44 10.78 -3.81 -3.29
C GLY A 44 10.95 -4.71 -2.06
N MET A 45 9.92 -5.49 -1.75
CA MET A 45 9.97 -6.49 -0.67
C MET A 45 10.54 -7.80 -1.18
N GLU A 46 10.89 -8.69 -0.25
CA GLU A 46 11.42 -10.00 -0.58
C GLU A 46 10.39 -10.82 -1.37
N MET A 47 10.85 -11.60 -2.34
CA MET A 47 10.01 -12.48 -3.14
C MET A 47 10.56 -13.89 -3.07
N PRO A 48 9.69 -14.92 -3.04
CA PRO A 48 10.15 -16.30 -3.06
C PRO A 48 11.01 -16.55 -4.30
N GLY A 49 12.09 -17.32 -4.12
CA GLY A 49 13.02 -17.64 -5.21
C GLY A 49 12.36 -18.36 -6.39
N PRO A 50 13.00 -18.34 -7.57
CA PRO A 50 12.40 -18.82 -8.83
C PRO A 50 12.10 -20.33 -8.87
N VAL A 51 12.67 -21.16 -7.97
CA VAL A 51 12.43 -22.62 -7.95
C VAL A 51 12.39 -23.16 -6.51
N GLY A 52 11.33 -23.89 -6.16
CA GLY A 52 11.28 -24.80 -5.00
C GLY A 52 10.93 -24.18 -3.63
N GLU A 53 11.07 -22.87 -3.46
CA GLU A 53 10.84 -22.23 -2.14
C GLU A 53 9.34 -21.95 -1.91
N ARG A 54 8.62 -22.93 -1.36
CA ARG A 54 7.23 -22.73 -0.93
C ARG A 54 7.17 -22.05 0.43
N TRP A 55 7.02 -20.74 0.41
CA TRP A 55 6.63 -20.01 1.61
C TRP A 55 5.18 -20.33 2.01
N GLY A 56 5.00 -20.70 3.28
CA GLY A 56 3.68 -20.77 3.92
C GLY A 56 3.02 -19.39 4.02
N HIS A 57 1.74 -19.35 4.38
CA HIS A 57 0.95 -18.11 4.39
C HIS A 57 1.61 -17.00 5.22
N LEU A 58 2.01 -17.29 6.47
CA LEU A 58 2.66 -16.32 7.35
C LEU A 58 3.91 -15.69 6.72
N ARG A 59 4.89 -16.52 6.35
CA ARG A 59 6.16 -16.08 5.77
C ARG A 59 5.92 -15.26 4.51
N ARG A 60 4.99 -15.71 3.66
CA ARG A 60 4.61 -14.97 2.45
C ARG A 60 4.11 -13.59 2.79
N GLN A 61 3.08 -13.46 3.62
CA GLN A 61 2.49 -12.14 3.88
C GLN A 61 3.44 -11.19 4.62
N VAL A 62 4.28 -11.72 5.51
CA VAL A 62 5.24 -10.91 6.28
C VAL A 62 6.43 -10.47 5.43
N LEU A 63 7.01 -11.35 4.61
CA LEU A 63 8.22 -11.01 3.84
C LEU A 63 7.95 -10.23 2.56
N THR A 64 6.79 -10.43 1.93
CA THR A 64 6.41 -9.69 0.71
C THR A 64 5.76 -8.34 1.02
N SER A 65 5.63 -7.96 2.30
CA SER A 65 4.96 -6.74 2.73
C SER A 65 5.76 -6.03 3.81
N ARG A 66 5.43 -4.77 4.04
CA ARG A 66 5.93 -3.97 5.16
C ARG A 66 4.82 -3.08 5.71
N ASN A 67 4.98 -2.71 6.96
CA ASN A 67 4.15 -1.70 7.58
C ASN A 67 4.78 -0.31 7.48
N VAL A 68 3.94 0.72 7.47
CA VAL A 68 4.34 2.13 7.50
C VAL A 68 4.06 2.69 8.88
N ARG A 69 5.13 3.09 9.58
CA ARG A 69 5.06 3.73 10.88
C ARG A 69 4.48 5.14 10.73
N GLY A 70 3.65 5.51 11.70
CA GLY A 70 3.04 6.82 11.75
C GLY A 70 2.06 6.95 12.92
N GLY A 71 1.14 7.89 12.80
CA GLY A 71 0.04 8.08 13.74
C GLY A 71 -1.28 8.30 13.00
N LEU A 72 -2.23 8.96 13.65
CA LEU A 72 -3.58 9.18 13.11
C LEU A 72 -3.59 9.83 11.72
N VAL A 73 -2.65 10.73 11.45
CA VAL A 73 -2.51 11.38 10.13
C VAL A 73 -2.13 10.36 9.06
N THR A 74 -1.16 9.48 9.36
CA THR A 74 -0.73 8.42 8.46
C THR A 74 -1.83 7.37 8.27
N ASP A 75 -2.51 6.99 9.35
CA ASP A 75 -3.65 6.07 9.32
C ASP A 75 -4.77 6.61 8.39
N TRP A 76 -5.07 7.91 8.47
CA TRP A 76 -6.07 8.56 7.61
C TRP A 76 -5.62 8.64 6.16
N LEU A 77 -4.41 9.15 5.90
CA LEU A 77 -3.87 9.32 4.55
C LEU A 77 -3.72 8.00 3.80
N LEU A 78 -3.40 6.92 4.51
CA LEU A 78 -3.23 5.59 3.91
C LEU A 78 -4.48 4.72 4.06
N GLY A 79 -5.55 5.24 4.64
CA GLY A 79 -6.82 4.51 4.81
C GLY A 79 -6.69 3.21 5.61
N GLY A 80 -5.73 3.13 6.54
CA GLY A 80 -5.39 1.95 7.33
C GLY A 80 -4.49 0.93 6.62
N LEU A 81 -4.07 1.17 5.37
CA LEU A 81 -3.18 0.28 4.61
C LEU A 81 -1.73 0.30 5.12
N ASN A 82 -1.41 1.15 6.09
CA ASN A 82 -0.13 1.15 6.78
C ASN A 82 0.12 -0.07 7.68
N TYR A 83 -0.93 -0.87 7.92
CA TYR A 83 -0.89 -2.17 8.59
C TYR A 83 -1.05 -3.32 7.58
N GLN A 84 -0.27 -3.28 6.50
CA GLN A 84 -0.37 -4.20 5.37
C GLN A 84 -0.11 -5.66 5.75
N ILE A 85 0.84 -5.91 6.66
CA ILE A 85 1.16 -7.26 7.13
C ILE A 85 -0.08 -7.87 7.80
N GLU A 86 -0.69 -7.15 8.73
CA GLU A 86 -1.90 -7.59 9.44
C GLU A 86 -3.08 -7.70 8.48
N HIS A 87 -3.22 -6.76 7.54
CA HIS A 87 -4.29 -6.81 6.55
C HIS A 87 -4.22 -8.07 5.69
N HIS A 88 -3.03 -8.50 5.29
CA HIS A 88 -2.86 -9.71 4.51
C HIS A 88 -2.99 -11.00 5.32
N LEU A 89 -2.57 -10.98 6.59
CA LEU A 89 -2.76 -12.11 7.51
C LEU A 89 -4.24 -12.29 7.90
N PHE A 90 -4.98 -11.18 8.03
CA PHE A 90 -6.36 -11.15 8.49
C PHE A 90 -7.25 -10.30 7.56
N PRO A 91 -7.50 -10.71 6.31
CA PRO A 91 -8.19 -9.89 5.30
C PRO A 91 -9.62 -9.50 5.69
N ASN A 92 -10.26 -10.30 6.54
CA ASN A 92 -11.61 -10.05 7.04
C ASN A 92 -11.64 -9.18 8.32
N MET A 93 -10.48 -8.84 8.89
CA MET A 93 -10.41 -8.01 10.09
C MET A 93 -10.80 -6.57 9.74
N PRO A 94 -11.71 -5.93 10.52
CA PRO A 94 -11.98 -4.52 10.35
C PRO A 94 -10.70 -3.68 10.52
N ARG A 95 -10.48 -2.72 9.61
CA ARG A 95 -9.25 -1.90 9.56
C ARG A 95 -8.88 -1.23 10.88
N CYS A 96 -9.89 -0.83 11.67
CA CYS A 96 -9.69 -0.22 12.98
C CYS A 96 -9.00 -1.15 13.99
N HIS A 97 -9.10 -2.47 13.82
CA HIS A 97 -8.48 -3.46 14.70
C HIS A 97 -7.06 -3.85 14.27
N LEU A 98 -6.61 -3.52 13.06
CA LEU A 98 -5.28 -3.88 12.57
C LEU A 98 -4.17 -3.28 13.46
N ARG A 99 -4.34 -2.04 13.92
CA ARG A 99 -3.42 -1.41 14.87
C ARG A 99 -3.33 -2.15 16.21
N LEU A 100 -4.42 -2.77 16.64
CA LEU A 100 -4.47 -3.50 17.91
C LEU A 100 -3.78 -4.86 17.81
N VAL A 101 -3.85 -5.53 16.66
CA VAL A 101 -3.22 -6.83 16.46
C VAL A 101 -1.73 -6.71 16.07
N GLN A 102 -1.31 -5.58 15.52
CA GLN A 102 0.07 -5.34 15.07
C GLN A 102 1.15 -5.72 16.12
N PRO A 103 1.05 -5.32 17.41
CA PRO A 103 2.06 -5.69 18.39
C PRO A 103 2.16 -7.20 18.61
N LEU A 104 1.03 -7.92 18.56
CA LEU A 104 0.98 -9.38 18.71
C LEU A 104 1.63 -10.09 17.52
N VAL A 105 1.35 -9.64 16.29
CA VAL A 105 1.97 -10.18 15.08
C VAL A 105 3.48 -9.92 15.09
N ARG A 106 3.91 -8.69 15.44
CA ARG A 106 5.33 -8.34 15.54
C ARG A 106 6.05 -9.22 16.56
N GLU A 107 5.46 -9.42 17.74
CA GLU A 107 6.02 -10.28 18.78
C GLU A 107 6.11 -11.75 18.33
N TYR A 108 5.07 -12.27 17.68
CA TYR A 108 5.06 -13.62 17.15
C TYR A 108 6.14 -13.82 16.07
N CYS A 109 6.29 -12.87 15.14
CA CYS A 109 7.34 -12.90 14.13
C CYS A 109 8.74 -12.88 14.78
N ARG A 110 8.94 -12.06 15.81
CA ARG A 110 10.20 -12.03 16.58
C ARG A 110 10.52 -13.38 17.21
N GLY A 111 9.52 -14.07 17.78
CA GLY A 111 9.70 -15.41 18.36
C GLY A 111 10.06 -16.49 17.33
N LEU A 112 9.75 -16.28 16.06
CA LEU A 112 10.10 -17.16 14.94
C LEU A 112 11.35 -16.71 14.18
N GLU A 113 12.04 -15.68 14.66
CA GLU A 113 13.16 -15.03 13.95
C GLU A 113 12.79 -14.60 12.52
N LEU A 114 11.50 -14.29 12.29
CA LEU A 114 10.97 -13.86 11.01
C LEU A 114 11.07 -12.32 10.91
N PRO A 115 11.81 -11.76 9.94
CA PRO A 115 11.92 -10.32 9.77
C PRO A 115 10.56 -9.65 9.59
N TYR A 116 10.24 -8.71 10.48
CA TYR A 116 9.03 -7.92 10.41
C TYR A 116 9.38 -6.49 9.94
N ALA A 117 9.08 -6.19 8.68
CA ALA A 117 9.55 -4.97 8.04
C ALA A 117 8.66 -3.75 8.36
N GLU A 118 9.30 -2.67 8.82
CA GLU A 118 8.65 -1.38 9.10
C GLU A 118 9.50 -0.21 8.61
N ALA A 119 8.85 0.78 8.01
CA ALA A 119 9.52 1.99 7.53
C ALA A 119 8.69 3.24 7.86
N GLY A 120 9.34 4.41 7.89
CA GLY A 120 8.59 5.67 7.83
C GLY A 120 8.06 5.90 6.41
N LEU A 121 6.99 6.67 6.25
CA LEU A 121 6.39 6.91 4.92
C LEU A 121 7.41 7.44 3.90
N LEU A 122 8.13 8.51 4.26
CA LEU A 122 9.16 9.09 3.39
C LEU A 122 10.32 8.14 3.13
N ASP A 123 10.68 7.34 4.13
CA ASP A 123 11.78 6.38 4.01
C ASP A 123 11.42 5.24 3.05
N SER A 124 10.19 4.73 3.09
CA SER A 124 9.72 3.72 2.13
C SER A 124 9.81 4.20 0.68
N TYR A 125 9.38 5.44 0.42
CA TYR A 125 9.55 6.05 -0.91
C TYR A 125 11.01 6.22 -1.30
N ARG A 126 11.85 6.68 -0.36
CA ARG A 126 13.28 6.86 -0.60
C ARG A 126 13.94 5.53 -0.97
N GLN A 127 13.60 4.44 -0.29
CA GLN A 127 14.10 3.11 -0.62
C GLN A 127 13.69 2.69 -2.04
N GLY A 128 12.41 2.87 -2.41
CA GLY A 128 11.92 2.56 -3.75
C GLY A 128 12.59 3.39 -4.86
N LEU A 129 12.71 4.70 -4.67
CA LEU A 129 13.36 5.60 -5.62
C LEU A 129 14.86 5.30 -5.76
N ARG A 130 15.55 5.02 -4.66
CA ARG A 130 16.96 4.59 -4.69
C ARG A 130 17.12 3.28 -5.45
N HIS A 131 16.27 2.30 -5.20
CA HIS A 131 16.30 1.03 -5.92
C HIS A 131 16.12 1.23 -7.43
N MET A 132 15.11 2.00 -7.84
CA MET A 132 14.89 2.35 -9.27
C MET A 132 16.07 3.10 -9.88
N HIS A 133 16.69 4.03 -9.13
CA HIS A 133 17.88 4.72 -9.58
C HIS A 133 19.07 3.78 -9.79
N THR A 134 19.29 2.84 -8.86
CA THR A 134 20.38 1.86 -8.95
C THR A 134 20.20 0.93 -10.14
N VAL A 135 19.02 0.30 -10.30
CA VAL A 135 18.77 -0.62 -11.43
C VAL A 135 18.78 0.12 -12.77
N GLY A 136 18.23 1.34 -12.81
CA GLY A 136 18.29 2.17 -14.01
C GLY A 136 19.69 2.67 -14.32
N GLY A 137 20.57 2.81 -13.32
CA GLY A 137 21.99 3.13 -13.51
C GLY A 137 22.75 2.00 -14.18
N ALA A 138 22.56 0.77 -13.73
CA ALA A 138 23.18 -0.41 -14.34
C ALA A 138 22.84 -0.56 -15.83
N ALA A 139 21.58 -0.31 -16.20
CA ALA A 139 21.11 -0.36 -17.59
C ALA A 139 21.60 0.81 -18.48
N ARG A 140 22.17 1.88 -17.91
CA ARG A 140 22.78 3.00 -18.68
C ARG A 140 24.28 2.82 -18.90
N SER A 141 24.91 1.91 -18.15
CA SER A 141 26.33 1.59 -18.27
C SER A 141 26.61 0.40 -19.18
N GLU A 142 25.55 -0.24 -19.70
CA GLU A 142 25.57 -1.23 -20.78
C GLU A 142 25.27 -0.53 -22.12
#